data_AF-A0A0C9Z6R3-F1
#
_entry.id   AF-A0A0C9Z6R3-F1
#
_cell.length_a   1.000
_cell.length_b   1.000
_cell.length_c   1.000
_cell.angle_alpha   90.00
_cell.angle_beta   90.00
_cell.angle_gamma   90.00
#
_symmetry.space_group_name_H-M   'P 1'
#
loop_
_entity.id
_entity.type
_entity.pdbx_description
1 polymer ?
#
loop_
_entity_poly.entity_id
_entity_poly.type
_entity_poly.pdbx_seq_one_letter_code
_entity_poly.pdbx_strand_id
1 'polypeptide(L)'
;MLREKHSRFEDEFHVPQEERLSGEGWLHSFCKTYKIREHRRHGEAGSVDLEAVETEQQQCQKIMARFAPRDHFNFDETALFPYAPPDRGLATCQLSGKKKEKFRITVGLACNADGSEKLEPIFIGKSSKPQCFKKQTPEECGFYYQNNEKAWMTSSIFEECVSHLSPTGHVAH
;
A
#
# COMPACT_ATOMS: atom_id res chain seq x y z
N MET A 1 -16.17 2.08 10.57
CA MET A 1 -15.95 3.45 11.10
C MET A 1 -17.10 4.04 11.93
N LEU A 2 -18.26 4.46 11.39
CA LEU A 2 -19.30 5.09 12.23
C LEU A 2 -19.87 4.14 13.30
N ARG A 3 -20.11 2.88 12.94
CA ARG A 3 -20.59 1.85 13.87
C ARG A 3 -19.58 1.51 14.95
N GLU A 4 -18.31 1.36 14.58
CA GLU A 4 -17.24 1.13 15.56
C GLU A 4 -17.06 2.33 16.49
N LYS A 5 -17.13 3.56 15.96
CA LYS A 5 -17.10 4.76 16.81
C LYS A 5 -18.31 4.84 17.72
N HIS A 6 -19.50 4.51 17.23
CA HIS A 6 -20.72 4.44 18.03
C HIS A 6 -20.56 3.43 19.16
N SER A 7 -20.19 2.19 18.85
CA SER A 7 -19.94 1.14 19.86
C SER A 7 -18.91 1.60 20.89
N ARG A 8 -17.80 2.20 20.45
CA ARG A 8 -16.77 2.72 21.36
C ARG A 8 -17.32 3.81 22.28
N PHE A 9 -18.13 4.73 21.76
CA PHE A 9 -18.75 5.78 22.57
C PHE A 9 -19.83 5.23 23.51
N GLU A 10 -20.60 4.22 23.10
CA GLU A 10 -21.54 3.53 23.98
C GLU A 10 -20.83 2.88 25.17
N ASP A 11 -19.63 2.35 24.94
CA ASP A 11 -18.79 1.80 26.02
C ASP A 11 -18.17 2.91 26.89
N GLU A 12 -17.66 3.98 26.28
CA GLU A 12 -17.03 5.12 26.97
C GLU A 12 -18.01 5.94 27.82
N PHE A 13 -19.27 6.07 27.37
CA PHE A 13 -20.33 6.76 28.11
C PHE A 13 -21.15 5.83 29.00
N HIS A 14 -20.76 4.56 29.12
CA HIS A 14 -21.46 3.54 29.92
C HIS A 14 -22.96 3.44 29.60
N VAL A 15 -23.31 3.49 28.32
CA VAL A 15 -24.71 3.40 27.87
C VAL A 15 -25.25 2.00 28.20
N PRO A 16 -26.35 1.88 28.97
CA PRO A 16 -26.99 0.61 29.30
C PRO A 16 -27.33 -0.19 28.05
N GLN A 17 -27.13 -1.50 28.08
CA GLN A 17 -27.29 -2.36 26.91
C GLN A 17 -28.70 -2.30 26.29
N GLU A 18 -29.71 -2.03 27.11
CA GLU A 18 -31.12 -1.87 26.74
C GLU A 18 -31.39 -0.59 25.93
N GLU A 19 -30.56 0.44 26.11
CA GLU A 19 -30.67 1.74 25.42
C GLU A 19 -29.80 1.81 24.15
N ARG A 20 -28.94 0.81 23.93
CA ARG A 20 -28.07 0.76 22.77
C ARG A 20 -28.87 0.55 21.50
N LEU A 21 -28.58 1.36 20.49
CA LEU A 21 -29.25 1.26 19.20
C LEU A 21 -28.79 -0.02 18.49
N SER A 22 -29.71 -0.94 18.26
CA SER A 22 -29.45 -2.18 17.51
C SER A 22 -29.79 -2.02 16.02
N GLY A 23 -28.99 -2.65 15.16
CA GLY A 23 -29.19 -2.65 13.70
C GLY A 23 -28.70 -1.38 12.98
N GLU A 24 -29.04 -1.26 11.70
CA GLU A 24 -28.52 -0.19 10.81
C GLU A 24 -29.47 0.99 10.63
N GLY A 25 -30.70 0.91 11.15
CA GLY A 25 -31.77 1.88 10.86
C GLY A 25 -31.45 3.31 11.29
N TRP A 26 -30.66 3.48 12.35
CA TRP A 26 -30.24 4.80 12.82
C TRP A 26 -29.20 5.47 11.92
N LEU A 27 -28.39 4.67 11.21
CA LEU A 27 -27.22 5.15 10.46
C LEU A 27 -27.63 6.09 9.33
N HIS A 28 -28.69 5.73 8.60
CA HIS A 28 -29.23 6.55 7.52
C HIS A 28 -29.78 7.89 8.05
N SER A 29 -30.61 7.83 9.10
CA SER A 29 -31.20 9.02 9.73
C SER A 29 -30.13 9.94 10.32
N PHE A 30 -29.11 9.38 10.98
CA PHE A 30 -27.99 10.14 11.53
C PHE A 30 -27.19 10.84 10.44
N CYS A 31 -26.80 10.13 9.39
CA CYS A 31 -26.08 10.73 8.27
C CYS A 31 -26.91 11.83 7.59
N LYS A 32 -28.22 11.62 7.42
CA LYS A 32 -29.14 12.60 6.83
C LYS A 32 -29.28 13.86 7.70
N THR A 33 -29.53 13.70 9.00
CA THR A 33 -29.71 14.82 9.96
C THR A 33 -28.47 15.69 10.06
N TYR A 34 -27.30 15.06 10.16
CA TYR A 34 -26.03 15.78 10.28
C TYR A 34 -25.39 16.12 8.94
N LYS A 35 -26.08 15.87 7.80
CA LYS A 35 -25.59 16.12 6.44
C LYS A 35 -24.23 15.47 6.14
N ILE A 36 -23.99 14.31 6.73
CA ILE A 36 -22.78 13.53 6.52
C ILE A 36 -22.90 12.79 5.18
N ARG A 37 -21.94 13.00 4.29
CA ARG A 37 -21.87 12.28 3.00
C ARG A 37 -20.52 11.56 2.86
N GLU A 38 -20.54 10.42 2.17
CA GLU A 38 -19.33 9.73 1.75
C GLU A 38 -18.74 10.47 0.54
N HIS A 39 -17.48 10.90 0.65
CA HIS A 39 -16.76 11.51 -0.45
C HIS A 39 -15.62 10.61 -0.87
N ARG A 40 -15.64 10.16 -2.14
CA ARG A 40 -14.56 9.38 -2.75
C ARG A 40 -13.51 10.34 -3.30
N ARG A 41 -12.25 10.18 -2.89
CA ARG A 41 -11.13 10.85 -3.55
C ARG A 41 -10.75 10.00 -4.77
N HIS A 42 -10.92 10.54 -5.97
CA HIS A 42 -10.45 9.90 -7.19
C HIS A 42 -8.92 10.08 -7.28
N GLY A 43 -8.20 8.99 -7.50
CA GLY A 43 -6.84 9.05 -8.07
C GLY A 43 -6.93 9.33 -9.57
N GLU A 44 -5.84 9.83 -10.16
CA GLU A 44 -5.75 10.13 -11.59
C GLU A 44 -6.15 8.91 -12.43
N ALA A 45 -7.35 8.94 -13.00
CA ALA A 45 -7.73 8.09 -14.11
C ALA A 45 -7.38 8.86 -15.38
N GLY A 46 -6.14 8.70 -15.85
CA GLY A 46 -5.75 9.20 -17.16
C GLY A 46 -6.60 8.55 -18.24
N SER A 47 -6.90 9.30 -19.31
CA SER A 47 -7.44 8.75 -20.55
C SER A 47 -6.38 7.85 -21.18
N VAL A 48 -6.53 6.53 -21.07
CA VAL A 48 -5.62 5.56 -21.68
C VAL A 48 -6.14 5.17 -23.05
N ASP A 49 -5.28 5.21 -24.06
CA ASP A 49 -5.57 4.67 -25.40
C ASP A 49 -5.51 3.14 -25.35
N LEU A 50 -6.68 2.52 -25.45
CA LEU A 50 -6.82 1.07 -25.33
C LEU A 50 -6.21 0.31 -26.53
N GLU A 51 -6.20 0.93 -27.71
CA GLU A 51 -5.68 0.30 -28.93
C GLU A 51 -4.13 0.25 -28.90
N ALA A 52 -3.52 1.33 -28.42
CA ALA A 52 -2.08 1.35 -28.14
C ALA A 52 -1.70 0.32 -27.07
N VAL A 53 -2.48 0.19 -25.99
CA VAL A 53 -2.25 -0.82 -24.94
C VAL A 53 -2.33 -2.24 -25.47
N GLU A 54 -3.32 -2.55 -26.31
CA GLU A 54 -3.47 -3.89 -26.89
C GLU A 54 -2.27 -4.25 -27.79
N THR A 55 -1.83 -3.29 -28.61
CA THR A 55 -0.66 -3.47 -29.49
C THR A 55 0.60 -3.79 -28.68
N GLU A 56 0.86 -3.04 -27.61
CA GLU A 56 2.02 -3.25 -26.75
C GLU A 56 1.92 -4.57 -25.96
N GLN A 57 0.73 -4.96 -25.50
CA GLN A 57 0.52 -6.26 -24.85
C GLN A 57 0.89 -7.43 -25.78
N GLN A 58 0.51 -7.38 -27.06
CA GLN A 58 0.88 -8.41 -28.03
C GLN A 58 2.40 -8.47 -28.27
N GLN A 59 3.09 -7.32 -28.27
CA GLN A 59 4.54 -7.28 -28.39
C GLN A 59 5.22 -7.89 -27.16
N CYS A 60 4.79 -7.52 -25.95
CA CYS A 60 5.28 -8.08 -24.69
C CYS A 60 5.08 -9.60 -24.65
N GLN A 61 3.90 -10.10 -25.05
CA GLN A 61 3.63 -11.55 -25.10
C GLN A 61 4.62 -12.30 -26.02
N LYS A 62 4.95 -11.74 -27.19
CA LYS A 62 5.93 -12.35 -28.10
C LYS A 62 7.33 -12.42 -27.49
N ILE A 63 7.73 -11.39 -26.73
CA ILE A 63 9.02 -11.37 -26.03
C ILE A 63 9.01 -12.39 -24.89
N MET A 64 7.97 -12.38 -24.06
CA MET A 64 7.83 -13.27 -22.91
C MET A 64 7.77 -14.75 -23.33
N ALA A 65 7.20 -15.08 -24.50
CA ALA A 65 7.14 -16.44 -25.03
C ALA A 65 8.52 -17.08 -25.28
N ARG A 66 9.60 -16.28 -25.29
CA ARG A 66 10.98 -16.78 -25.41
C ARG A 66 11.55 -17.34 -24.11
N PHE A 67 10.87 -17.10 -22.99
CA PHE A 67 11.31 -17.45 -21.64
C PHE A 67 10.28 -18.35 -20.97
N ALA A 68 10.72 -19.21 -20.05
CA ALA A 68 9.79 -20.03 -19.29
C ALA A 68 9.04 -19.17 -18.25
N PRO A 69 7.82 -19.55 -17.83
CA PRO A 69 7.07 -18.80 -16.81
C PRO A 69 7.83 -18.56 -15.49
N ARG A 70 8.73 -19.49 -15.12
CA ARG A 70 9.61 -19.34 -13.96
C ARG A 70 10.58 -18.14 -14.05
N ASP A 71 10.85 -17.67 -15.28
CA ASP A 71 11.76 -16.56 -15.57
C ASP A 71 10.98 -15.24 -15.79
N HIS A 72 9.65 -15.27 -15.70
CA HIS A 72 8.79 -14.09 -15.86
C HIS A 72 8.59 -13.44 -14.49
N PHE A 73 9.48 -12.54 -14.09
CA PHE A 73 9.34 -11.80 -12.85
C PHE A 73 8.49 -10.55 -13.01
N ASN A 74 7.63 -10.30 -12.03
CA ASN A 74 7.00 -9.01 -11.81
C ASN A 74 7.52 -8.43 -10.49
N PHE A 75 7.86 -7.14 -10.51
CA PHE A 75 8.21 -6.37 -9.33
C PHE A 75 7.21 -5.22 -9.20
N ASP A 76 6.64 -5.05 -8.01
CA ASP A 76 5.70 -3.96 -7.76
C ASP A 76 5.94 -3.32 -6.38
N GLU A 77 5.55 -2.06 -6.26
CA GLU A 77 5.70 -1.24 -5.06
C GLU A 77 4.35 -0.97 -4.42
N THR A 78 4.26 -1.19 -3.11
CA THR A 78 3.14 -0.73 -2.31
C THR A 78 3.59 0.23 -1.22
N ALA A 79 2.79 1.26 -0.95
CA ALA A 79 3.08 2.26 0.05
C ALA A 79 2.18 2.08 1.27
N LEU A 80 2.79 1.85 2.43
CA LEU A 80 2.12 1.82 3.71
C LEU A 80 2.08 3.22 4.33
N PHE A 81 0.87 3.71 4.60
CA PHE A 81 0.62 4.97 5.30
C PHE A 81 -0.15 4.72 6.61
N PRO A 82 0.51 4.33 7.70
CA PRO A 82 -0.14 3.96 8.96
C PRO A 82 -0.89 5.13 9.62
N TYR A 83 -0.48 6.37 9.35
CA TYR A 83 -1.14 7.58 9.86
C TYR A 83 -2.02 8.26 8.82
N ALA A 84 -2.20 7.68 7.63
CA ALA A 84 -3.12 8.26 6.66
C ALA A 84 -4.56 8.09 7.17
N PRO A 85 -5.36 9.17 7.14
CA PRO A 85 -6.80 9.01 7.31
C PRO A 85 -7.33 8.18 6.14
N PRO A 86 -8.36 7.34 6.37
CA PRO A 86 -8.94 6.51 5.32
C PRO A 86 -9.43 7.35 4.13
N ASP A 87 -9.32 6.78 2.92
CA ASP A 87 -9.67 7.44 1.66
C ASP A 87 -11.15 7.82 1.54
N ARG A 88 -11.98 7.25 2.41
CA ARG A 88 -13.40 7.53 2.58
C ARG A 88 -13.62 8.11 3.96
N GLY A 89 -13.98 9.38 3.99
CA GLY A 89 -14.33 10.11 5.19
C GLY A 89 -15.79 10.53 5.15
N LEU A 90 -16.42 10.51 6.31
CA LEU A 90 -17.75 11.04 6.54
C LEU A 90 -17.58 12.46 7.09
N ALA A 91 -18.01 13.46 6.32
CA ALA A 91 -17.83 14.86 6.67
C ALA A 91 -19.11 15.66 6.43
N THR A 92 -19.34 16.69 7.25
CA THR A 92 -20.47 17.63 7.15
C THR A 92 -20.17 18.83 6.25
N CYS A 93 -18.90 19.04 5.93
CA CYS A 93 -18.40 20.01 4.96
C CYS A 93 -17.05 19.52 4.39
N GLN A 94 -16.60 20.08 3.27
CA GLN A 94 -15.29 19.77 2.70
C GLN A 94 -14.19 20.34 3.59
N LEU A 95 -13.65 19.51 4.49
CA LEU A 95 -12.57 19.90 5.40
C LEU A 95 -11.28 20.13 4.60
N SER A 96 -10.66 21.31 4.78
CA SER A 96 -9.31 21.57 4.29
C SER A 96 -8.36 20.53 4.89
N GLY A 97 -7.55 19.91 4.05
CA GLY A 97 -6.69 18.81 4.47
C GLY A 97 -5.73 19.26 5.57
N LYS A 98 -5.91 18.75 6.80
CA LYS A 98 -4.86 18.83 7.83
C LYS A 98 -3.57 18.27 7.21
N LYS A 99 -2.46 18.99 7.41
CA LYS A 99 -1.13 18.65 6.88
C LYS A 99 -0.83 17.19 7.24
N LYS A 100 -0.98 16.28 6.27
CA LYS A 100 -0.79 14.84 6.47
C LYS A 100 0.61 14.65 7.02
N GLU A 101 0.72 14.00 8.17
CA GLU A 101 1.99 13.41 8.56
C GLU A 101 2.32 12.37 7.48
N LYS A 102 3.25 12.71 6.59
CA LYS A 102 3.63 11.88 5.44
C LYS A 102 4.58 10.78 5.91
N PHE A 103 4.19 10.04 6.94
CA PHE A 103 4.86 8.79 7.23
C PHE A 103 4.51 7.83 6.10
N ARG A 104 5.55 7.28 5.49
CA ARG A 104 5.42 6.25 4.48
C ARG A 104 6.54 5.25 4.68
N ILE A 105 6.19 3.99 4.55
CA ILE A 105 7.13 2.91 4.25
C ILE A 105 6.73 2.39 2.86
N THR A 106 7.67 2.36 1.93
CA THR A 106 7.46 1.67 0.65
C THR A 106 7.92 0.23 0.82
N VAL A 107 7.14 -0.72 0.32
CA VAL A 107 7.46 -2.14 0.29
C VAL A 107 7.56 -2.55 -1.17
N GLY A 108 8.71 -3.05 -1.58
CA GLY A 108 8.90 -3.66 -2.90
C GLY A 108 8.73 -5.17 -2.79
N LEU A 109 7.96 -5.74 -3.72
CA LEU A 109 7.67 -7.17 -3.78
C LEU A 109 7.98 -7.68 -5.18
N ALA A 110 8.55 -8.87 -5.27
CA ALA A 110 8.74 -9.54 -6.55
C ALA A 110 8.44 -11.03 -6.48
N CYS A 111 7.87 -11.56 -7.56
CA CYS A 111 7.66 -12.99 -7.75
C CYS A 111 7.68 -13.34 -9.24
N ASN A 112 7.95 -14.61 -9.53
CA ASN A 112 7.81 -15.12 -10.89
C ASN A 112 6.36 -15.55 -11.21
N ALA A 113 6.05 -15.71 -12.49
CA ALA A 113 4.68 -15.93 -12.96
C ALA A 113 4.11 -17.30 -12.57
N ASP A 114 4.95 -18.32 -12.34
CA ASP A 114 4.49 -19.62 -11.84
C ASP A 114 4.44 -19.71 -10.30
N GLY A 115 4.92 -18.66 -9.60
CA GLY A 115 4.89 -18.54 -8.15
C GLY A 115 5.88 -19.45 -7.41
N SER A 116 6.79 -20.12 -8.12
CA SER A 116 7.84 -20.95 -7.52
C SER A 116 8.89 -20.13 -6.77
N GLU A 117 9.07 -18.87 -7.15
CA GLU A 117 10.05 -17.96 -6.55
C GLU A 117 9.40 -16.64 -6.14
N LYS A 118 9.69 -16.22 -4.90
CA LYS A 118 9.29 -14.94 -4.32
C LYS A 118 10.51 -14.33 -3.68
N LEU A 119 10.83 -13.11 -4.07
CA LEU A 119 11.94 -12.38 -3.44
C LEU A 119 11.58 -11.94 -2.03
N GLU A 120 12.61 -11.81 -1.20
CA GLU A 120 12.47 -11.17 0.10
C GLU A 120 11.94 -9.73 -0.09
N PRO A 121 10.89 -9.32 0.64
CA PRO A 121 10.38 -7.96 0.56
C PRO A 121 11.44 -6.94 0.96
N ILE A 122 11.62 -5.91 0.14
CA ILE A 122 12.44 -4.74 0.49
C ILE A 122 11.56 -3.68 1.17
N PHE A 123 12.04 -3.15 2.30
CA PHE A 123 11.40 -2.06 3.03
C PHE A 123 12.18 -0.77 2.85
N ILE A 124 11.52 0.30 2.42
CA ILE A 124 12.15 1.61 2.22
C ILE A 124 11.49 2.64 3.13
N GLY A 125 12.27 3.16 4.07
CA GLY A 125 11.83 4.22 4.98
C GLY A 125 12.65 5.51 4.83
N LYS A 126 12.33 6.48 5.68
CA LYS A 126 13.03 7.79 5.69
C LYS A 126 14.32 7.77 6.49
N SER A 127 14.24 7.18 7.68
CA SER A 127 15.36 7.14 8.61
C SER A 127 16.32 6.00 8.24
N SER A 128 17.61 6.28 8.20
CA SER A 128 18.63 5.23 8.10
C SER A 128 18.64 4.33 9.34
N LYS A 129 18.25 4.86 10.51
CA LYS A 129 18.13 4.10 11.77
C LYS A 129 16.73 4.30 12.35
N PRO A 130 15.76 3.45 11.99
CA PRO A 130 14.40 3.57 12.52
C PRO A 130 14.38 3.27 14.01
N GLN A 131 13.79 4.18 14.81
CA GLN A 131 13.78 4.06 16.27
C GLN A 131 13.02 2.83 16.79
N CYS A 132 12.12 2.25 15.98
CA CYS A 132 11.36 1.05 16.33
C CYS A 132 12.25 -0.17 16.59
N PHE A 133 13.45 -0.23 15.98
CA PHE A 133 14.41 -1.31 16.19
C PHE A 133 15.32 -1.09 17.42
N LYS A 134 15.14 0.03 18.14
CA LYS A 134 15.89 0.37 19.36
C LYS A 134 17.41 0.34 19.13
N LYS A 135 18.09 -0.68 19.64
CA LYS A 135 19.55 -0.87 19.56
C LYS A 135 19.96 -1.83 18.44
N GLN A 136 19.00 -2.44 17.75
CA GLN A 136 19.24 -3.38 16.66
C GLN A 136 19.10 -2.68 15.32
N THR A 137 19.77 -3.20 14.30
CA THR A 137 19.54 -2.76 12.92
C THR A 137 18.36 -3.52 12.29
N PRO A 138 17.73 -2.99 11.23
CA PRO A 138 16.71 -3.74 10.50
C PRO A 138 17.22 -5.11 10.00
N GLU A 139 18.47 -5.18 9.54
CA GLU A 139 19.10 -6.40 9.03
C GLU A 139 19.29 -7.44 10.14
N GLU A 140 19.68 -7.01 11.35
CA GLU A 140 19.73 -7.89 12.53
C GLU A 140 18.35 -8.44 12.92
N CYS A 141 17.29 -7.75 12.51
CA CYS A 141 15.91 -8.18 12.69
C CYS A 141 15.36 -8.97 11.49
N GLY A 142 16.20 -9.26 10.48
CA GLY A 142 15.82 -10.02 9.29
C GLY A 142 14.98 -9.23 8.29
N PHE A 143 15.19 -7.91 8.20
CA PHE A 143 14.55 -7.08 7.19
C PHE A 143 15.58 -6.55 6.20
N TYR A 144 15.36 -6.77 4.90
CA TYR A 144 16.05 -6.01 3.87
C TYR A 144 15.52 -4.57 3.84
N TYR A 145 16.30 -3.65 4.41
CA TYR A 145 15.88 -2.26 4.60
C TYR A 145 16.80 -1.29 3.86
N GLN A 146 16.17 -0.32 3.19
CA GLN A 146 16.86 0.81 2.57
C GLN A 146 16.23 2.12 3.03
N ASN A 147 16.95 3.23 2.86
CA ASN A 147 16.42 4.54 3.24
C ASN A 147 16.76 5.65 2.26
N ASN A 148 15.83 6.59 2.10
CA ASN A 148 16.10 7.90 1.52
C ASN A 148 15.10 8.93 2.05
N GLU A 149 15.39 10.22 1.91
CA GLU A 149 14.55 11.29 2.48
C GLU A 149 13.07 11.21 2.09
N LYS A 150 12.80 10.67 0.91
CA LYS A 150 11.46 10.56 0.39
C LYS A 150 10.80 9.25 0.83
N ALA A 151 11.52 8.18 1.14
CA ALA A 151 11.02 6.81 1.27
C ALA A 151 10.26 6.35 0.03
N TRP A 152 10.91 6.39 -1.13
CA TRP A 152 10.44 5.75 -2.38
C TRP A 152 11.51 4.79 -2.88
N MET A 153 11.14 3.89 -3.78
CA MET A 153 12.13 3.25 -4.64
C MET A 153 12.90 4.27 -5.48
N THR A 154 14.17 4.00 -5.69
CA THR A 154 15.03 4.72 -6.64
C THR A 154 15.65 3.72 -7.58
N SER A 155 16.10 4.16 -8.76
CA SER A 155 16.78 3.29 -9.72
C SER A 155 17.96 2.55 -9.08
N SER A 156 18.74 3.22 -8.23
CA SER A 156 19.86 2.61 -7.51
C SER A 156 19.44 1.48 -6.56
N ILE A 157 18.33 1.65 -5.82
CA ILE A 157 17.81 0.62 -4.92
C ILE A 157 17.25 -0.54 -5.73
N PHE A 158 16.56 -0.24 -6.84
CA PHE A 158 16.00 -1.26 -7.72
C PHE A 158 17.10 -2.08 -8.41
N GLU A 159 18.15 -1.45 -8.93
CA GLU A 159 19.32 -2.12 -9.49
C GLU A 159 19.97 -3.06 -8.46
N GLU A 160 20.09 -2.61 -7.20
CA GLU A 160 20.58 -3.45 -6.11
C GLU A 160 19.64 -4.65 -5.87
N CYS A 161 18.32 -4.44 -5.85
CA CYS A 161 17.35 -5.53 -5.74
C CYS A 161 17.47 -6.55 -6.89
N VAL A 162 17.62 -6.09 -8.12
CA VAL A 162 17.76 -6.97 -9.30
C VAL A 162 19.10 -7.70 -9.30
N SER A 163 20.15 -7.10 -8.72
CA SER A 163 21.44 -7.80 -8.59
C SER A 163 21.34 -9.03 -7.67
N HIS A 164 20.45 -9.00 -6.68
CA HIS A 164 20.17 -10.15 -5.81
C HIS A 164 19.34 -11.25 -6.49
N LEU A 165 18.65 -10.96 -7.61
CA LEU A 165 17.96 -11.97 -8.44
C LEU A 165 18.93 -12.81 -9.26
N SER A 166 20.13 -12.31 -9.53
CA SER A 166 21.13 -13.06 -10.30
C SER A 166 21.75 -14.12 -9.40
N PRO A 167 21.57 -15.42 -9.67
CA PRO A 167 22.28 -16.43 -8.93
C PRO A 167 23.76 -16.16 -9.11
N THR A 168 24.50 -16.24 -8.01
CA THR A 168 25.94 -16.34 -8.05
C THR A 168 26.32 -17.46 -9.02
N GLY A 169 26.87 -17.06 -10.17
CA GLY A 169 27.48 -17.94 -11.17
C GLY A 169 26.51 -18.67 -12.08
N HIS A 170 26.24 -18.12 -13.25
CA HIS A 170 26.50 -18.81 -14.53
C HIS A 170 26.98 -17.73 -15.52
N VAL A 171 28.30 -17.60 -15.61
CA VAL A 171 28.94 -17.02 -16.80
C VAL A 171 28.72 -18.06 -17.91
N ALA A 172 27.77 -17.80 -18.81
CA ALA A 172 27.76 -18.45 -20.10
C ALA A 172 28.46 -17.50 -21.08
N HIS A 173 29.58 -18.00 -21.60
CA HIS A 173 30.38 -17.42 -22.67
C HIS A 173 29.58 -17.14 -23.94
#